data_AF-A0A9D8BXC7-F1
#
_entry.id   AF-A0A9D8BXC7-F1
#
_cell.length_a   1.000
_cell.length_b   1.000
_cell.length_c   1.000
_cell.angle_alpha   90.00
_cell.angle_beta   90.00
_cell.angle_gamma   90.00
#
_symmetry.space_group_name_H-M   'P 1'
#
loop_
_entity.id
_entity.type
_entity.pdbx_description
1 polymer ?
#
loop_
_entity_poly.entity_id
_entity_poly.type
_entity_poly.pdbx_seq_one_letter_code
_entity_poly.pdbx_strand_id
1 'polypeptide(L)'
;TKRLQAWPNVPTISESGLSGYEAATWLALLAPTGTPAVIVARLNRELNQILAMPDVRETIESQGASLGGGSPQDLTNFTESEIRKWGKIIRDGNIKLD
;
A
#
# COMPACT_ATOMS: atom_id res chain seq x y z
N THR A 1 6.10 -7.34 7.14
CA THR A 1 6.42 -5.92 7.29
C THR A 1 7.92 -5.70 7.26
N LYS A 2 8.40 -4.81 6.38
CA LYS A 2 9.80 -4.36 6.37
C LYS A 2 9.92 -3.10 7.22
N ARG A 3 11.02 -2.96 7.99
CA ARG A 3 11.30 -1.73 8.75
C ARG A 3 11.45 -0.54 7.81
N LEU A 4 10.86 0.60 8.20
CA LEU A 4 11.02 1.87 7.48
C LEU A 4 12.47 2.33 7.60
N GLN A 5 13.09 2.65 6.46
CA GLN A 5 14.48 3.14 6.43
C GLN A 5 14.62 4.47 7.16
N ALA A 6 13.60 5.32 7.13
CA ALA A 6 13.56 6.58 7.86
C ALA A 6 13.63 6.40 9.38
N TRP A 7 13.14 5.27 9.92
CA TRP A 7 13.06 5.01 11.37
C TRP A 7 13.74 3.68 11.74
N PRO A 8 15.07 3.56 11.54
CA PRO A 8 15.79 2.29 11.66
C PRO A 8 15.85 1.76 13.09
N ASN A 9 15.63 2.61 14.09
CA ASN A 9 15.68 2.27 15.51
C ASN A 9 14.30 1.92 16.10
N VAL A 10 13.22 2.05 15.32
CA VAL A 10 11.87 1.72 15.77
C VAL A 10 11.54 0.28 15.32
N PRO A 11 11.37 -0.68 16.24
CA PRO A 11 11.03 -2.04 15.87
C PRO A 11 9.60 -2.13 15.36
N THR A 12 9.35 -3.05 14.44
CA THR A 12 7.99 -3.41 14.05
C THR A 12 7.33 -4.26 15.15
N ILE A 13 6.00 -4.35 15.13
CA ILE A 13 5.28 -5.27 16.03
C ILE A 13 5.70 -6.72 15.80
N SER A 14 5.97 -7.11 14.55
CA SER A 14 6.48 -8.45 14.24
C SER A 14 7.85 -8.74 14.84
N GLU A 15 8.71 -7.73 14.99
CA GLU A 15 10.02 -7.85 15.65
C GLU A 15 9.90 -7.82 17.19
N SER A 16 8.76 -7.35 17.71
CA SER A 16 8.51 -7.14 19.14
C SER A 16 7.76 -8.30 19.81
N GLY A 17 7.69 -9.47 19.16
CA GLY A 17 7.14 -10.70 19.74
C GLY A 17 5.82 -11.20 19.14
N LEU A 18 5.28 -10.53 18.12
CA LEU A 18 4.08 -10.98 17.39
C LEU A 18 4.42 -11.31 15.93
N SER A 19 5.15 -12.39 15.71
CA SER A 19 5.59 -12.83 14.37
C SER A 19 4.45 -12.85 13.36
N GLY A 20 4.67 -12.23 12.20
CA GLY A 20 3.68 -12.16 11.12
C GLY A 20 2.63 -11.05 11.28
N TYR A 21 2.69 -10.27 12.36
CA TYR A 21 1.83 -9.11 12.51
C TYR A 21 2.21 -8.01 11.50
N GLU A 22 1.24 -7.64 10.67
CA GLU A 22 1.38 -6.59 9.68
C GLU A 22 0.07 -5.85 9.51
N ALA A 23 0.04 -4.58 9.89
CA ALA A 23 -1.05 -3.66 9.63
C ALA A 23 -0.43 -2.32 9.22
N ALA A 24 -0.71 -1.90 8.00
CA ALA A 24 -0.27 -0.63 7.45
C ALA A 24 -1.40 -0.02 6.63
N THR A 25 -1.53 1.30 6.69
CA THR A 25 -2.42 2.03 5.79
C THR A 25 -1.74 2.18 4.44
N TRP A 26 -2.51 2.08 3.38
CA TRP A 26 -2.03 2.27 2.01
C TRP A 26 -2.96 3.22 1.25
N LEU A 27 -2.39 3.85 0.22
CA LEU A 27 -3.09 4.76 -0.67
C LEU A 27 -2.94 4.25 -2.10
N ALA A 28 -3.98 4.43 -2.90
CA ALA A 28 -3.99 4.03 -4.29
C ALA A 28 -4.74 5.05 -5.15
N LEU A 29 -4.30 5.18 -6.40
CA LEU A 29 -5.01 5.93 -7.42
C LEU A 29 -5.91 4.97 -8.20
N LEU A 30 -7.22 5.22 -8.17
CA LEU A 30 -8.24 4.41 -8.85
C LEU A 30 -8.90 5.22 -9.96
N ALA A 31 -9.31 4.52 -11.02
CA ALA A 31 -10.06 5.10 -12.12
C ALA A 31 -11.48 4.49 -12.18
N PRO A 32 -12.49 5.19 -12.71
CA PRO A 32 -13.84 4.65 -12.86
C PRO A 32 -13.88 3.36 -13.68
N THR A 33 -14.86 2.50 -13.39
CA THR A 33 -15.15 1.31 -14.19
C THR A 33 -15.39 1.68 -15.65
N GLY A 34 -14.76 0.93 -16.57
CA GLY A 34 -14.85 1.20 -18.01
C GLY A 34 -13.85 2.23 -18.54
N THR A 35 -12.96 2.77 -17.70
CA THR A 35 -11.86 3.62 -18.18
C THR A 35 -11.04 2.87 -19.24
N PRO A 36 -10.79 3.44 -20.43
CA PRO A 36 -10.05 2.75 -21.49
C PRO A 36 -8.65 2.33 -21.05
N ALA A 37 -8.23 1.12 -21.43
CA ALA A 37 -6.94 0.55 -21.01
C ALA A 37 -5.74 1.44 -21.36
N VAL A 38 -5.79 2.16 -22.49
CA VAL A 38 -4.74 3.11 -22.90
C VAL A 38 -4.60 4.29 -21.92
N ILE A 39 -5.70 4.73 -21.31
CA ILE A 39 -5.69 5.81 -20.31
C ILE A 39 -5.11 5.28 -19.00
N VAL A 40 -5.51 4.09 -18.58
CA VAL A 40 -4.96 3.43 -17.37
C VAL A 40 -3.45 3.22 -17.52
N ALA A 41 -3.01 2.72 -18.67
CA ALA A 41 -1.59 2.49 -18.96
C ALA A 41 -0.79 3.80 -18.92
N ARG A 42 -1.34 4.89 -19.49
CA ARG A 42 -0.70 6.21 -19.41
C ARG A 42 -0.59 6.69 -17.97
N LEU A 43 -1.69 6.72 -17.22
CA LEU A 43 -1.71 7.17 -15.82
C LEU A 43 -0.73 6.38 -14.96
N ASN A 44 -0.68 5.06 -15.11
CA ASN A 44 0.26 4.21 -14.40
C ASN A 44 1.72 4.55 -14.73
N ARG A 45 2.03 4.77 -16.02
CA ARG A 45 3.38 5.16 -16.45
C ARG A 45 3.80 6.50 -15.84
N GLU A 46 2.96 7.52 -15.96
CA GLU A 46 3.28 8.86 -15.40
C GLU A 46 3.42 8.79 -13.87
N LEU A 47 2.55 8.04 -13.18
CA LEU A 47 2.63 7.87 -11.73
C LEU A 47 3.95 7.19 -11.31
N ASN A 48 4.36 6.12 -12.00
CA ASN A 48 5.64 5.45 -11.72
C ASN A 48 6.84 6.40 -11.96
N GLN A 49 6.77 7.28 -12.96
CA GLN A 49 7.81 8.29 -13.18
C GLN A 49 7.86 9.32 -12.05
N ILE A 50 6.70 9.81 -11.59
CA ILE A 50 6.61 10.76 -10.48
C ILE A 50 7.13 10.14 -9.19
N LEU A 51 6.74 8.90 -8.87
CA LEU A 51 7.23 8.17 -7.69
C LEU A 51 8.74 7.89 -7.73
N ALA A 52 9.36 7.95 -8.92
CA ALA A 52 10.80 7.81 -9.07
C ALA A 52 11.57 9.13 -8.85
N MET A 53 10.89 10.28 -8.82
CA MET A 53 11.51 11.58 -8.60
C MET A 53 12.08 11.69 -7.18
N PRO A 54 13.31 12.21 -7.00
CA PRO A 54 13.97 12.25 -5.69
C PRO A 54 13.21 13.03 -4.62
N ASP A 55 12.68 14.19 -4.97
CA ASP A 55 11.91 15.08 -4.08
C ASP A 55 10.59 14.43 -3.63
N VAL A 56 9.90 13.74 -4.54
CA VAL A 56 8.69 12.97 -4.23
C VAL A 56 9.01 11.80 -3.31
N ARG A 57 10.07 11.04 -3.60
CA ARG A 57 10.53 9.93 -2.76
C ARG A 57 10.85 10.42 -1.35
N GLU A 58 11.66 11.46 -1.24
CA GLU A 58 12.08 12.02 0.05
C GLU A 58 10.88 12.48 0.86
N THR A 59 9.93 13.18 0.23
CA THR A 59 8.71 13.66 0.89
C THR A 59 7.82 12.52 1.41
N ILE A 60 7.71 11.42 0.68
CA ILE A 60 6.91 10.26 1.10
C ILE A 60 7.62 9.50 2.22
N GLU A 61 8.92 9.26 2.09
CA GLU A 61 9.72 8.54 3.09
C GLU A 61 9.84 9.33 4.40
N SER A 62 9.94 10.67 4.34
CA SER A 62 9.99 11.53 5.53
C SER A 62 8.70 11.49 6.35
N GLN A 63 7.57 11.14 5.72
CA GLN A 63 6.28 10.96 6.38
C GLN A 63 6.09 9.54 6.93
N GLY A 64 7.11 8.68 6.84
CA GLY A 64 7.04 7.29 7.31
C GLY A 64 6.24 6.38 6.38
N ALA A 65 6.05 6.77 5.11
CA ALA A 65 5.45 5.93 4.10
C ALA A 65 6.53 5.30 3.21
N SER A 66 6.25 4.12 2.69
CA SER A 66 7.05 3.51 1.63
C SER A 66 6.41 3.79 0.27
N LEU A 67 7.23 4.06 -0.75
CA LEU A 67 6.75 4.17 -2.11
C LEU A 67 6.10 2.85 -2.56
N GLY A 68 4.88 2.97 -3.08
CA GLY A 68 4.28 1.94 -3.91
C GLY A 68 4.75 2.05 -5.37
N GLY A 69 3.89 1.63 -6.29
CA GLY A 69 4.15 1.62 -7.73
C GLY A 69 3.88 0.24 -8.32
N GLY A 70 4.43 -0.01 -9.50
CA GLY A 70 4.26 -1.27 -10.22
C GLY A 70 3.15 -1.19 -11.28
N SER A 71 2.61 -2.34 -11.66
CA SER A 71 1.58 -2.44 -12.68
C SER A 71 0.16 -2.25 -12.10
N PRO A 72 -0.84 -1.90 -12.93
CA PRO A 72 -2.23 -1.91 -12.50
C PRO A 72 -2.68 -3.28 -11.96
N GLN A 73 -2.13 -4.38 -12.49
CA GLN A 73 -2.44 -5.72 -12.02
C GLN A 73 -1.86 -5.99 -10.62
N ASP A 74 -0.67 -5.45 -10.31
CA ASP A 74 -0.09 -5.56 -8.96
C ASP A 74 -1.00 -4.90 -7.93
N LEU A 75 -1.55 -3.73 -8.26
CA LEU A 75 -2.52 -3.04 -7.40
C LEU A 75 -3.81 -3.84 -7.22
N THR A 76 -4.33 -4.47 -8.28
CA THR A 76 -5.49 -5.37 -8.20
C THR A 76 -5.21 -6.53 -7.23
N ASN A 77 -4.10 -7.24 -7.45
CA ASN A 77 -3.71 -8.38 -6.62
C ASN A 77 -3.54 -7.98 -5.15
N PHE A 78 -2.92 -6.82 -4.90
CA PHE A 78 -2.73 -6.28 -3.56
C PHE A 78 -4.07 -5.93 -2.89
N THR A 79 -4.95 -5.21 -3.58
CA THR A 79 -6.29 -4.84 -3.10
C THR A 79 -7.10 -6.09 -2.71
N GLU A 80 -7.10 -7.12 -3.55
CA GLU A 80 -7.80 -8.37 -3.23
C GLU A 80 -7.21 -9.06 -1.99
N SER A 81 -5.89 -9.03 -1.83
CA SER A 81 -5.22 -9.62 -0.67
C SER A 81 -5.59 -8.90 0.63
N GLU A 82 -5.66 -7.57 0.59
CA GLU A 82 -6.08 -6.74 1.72
C GLU A 82 -7.56 -6.94 2.05
N ILE A 83 -8.44 -7.01 1.05
CA ILE A 83 -9.87 -7.34 1.25
C ILE A 83 -10.01 -8.71 1.93
N ARG A 84 -9.26 -9.73 1.47
CA ARG A 84 -9.30 -11.08 2.08
C ARG A 84 -8.83 -11.04 3.54
N LYS A 85 -7.70 -10.39 3.80
CA LYS A 85 -7.11 -10.26 5.14
C LYS A 85 -8.03 -9.52 6.10
N TRP A 86 -8.44 -8.31 5.77
CA TRP A 86 -9.28 -7.49 6.65
C TRP A 86 -10.69 -8.05 6.78
N GLY A 87 -11.25 -8.61 5.71
CA GLY A 87 -12.54 -9.29 5.77
C GLY A 87 -12.53 -10.49 6.73
N LYS A 88 -11.43 -11.26 6.78
CA LYS A 88 -11.27 -12.33 7.77
C LYS A 88 -11.20 -11.77 9.20
N ILE A 89 -10.39 -10.75 9.44
CA ILE A 89 -10.24 -10.11 10.77
C ILE A 89 -11.60 -9.59 11.28
N ILE A 90 -12.37 -8.90 10.42
CA ILE A 90 -13.69 -8.37 10.77
C ILE A 90 -14.65 -9.49 11.18
N ARG A 91 -14.70 -10.59 10.41
CA ARG A 91 -15.57 -11.73 10.71
C ARG A 91 -15.16 -12.45 11.99
N ASP A 92 -13.87 -12.75 12.14
CA ASP A 92 -13.35 -13.45 13.32
C ASP A 92 -13.56 -12.61 14.60
N GLY A 93 -13.42 -11.29 14.50
CA GLY A 93 -13.61 -10.35 15.60
C GLY A 93 -15.05 -9.91 15.85
N ASN A 94 -16.03 -10.36 15.06
CA ASN A 94 -17.42 -9.90 15.09
C ASN A 94 -17.55 -8.35 15.09
N ILE A 95 -16.69 -7.69 14.31
CA ILE A 95 -16.60 -6.23 14.22
C ILE A 95 -17.73 -5.73 13.31
N LYS A 96 -18.46 -4.71 13.74
CA LYS A 96 -19.54 -4.07 12.97
C LYS A 96 -19.28 -2.59 12.84
N LEU A 97 -19.64 -2.04 11.68
CA LEU A 97 -19.88 -0.60 11.56
C LEU A 97 -21.19 -0.29 12.30
N ASP A 98 -21.19 0.85 12.96
CA ASP A 98 -22.33 1.43 13.68
C ASP A 98 -23.53 1.74 12.76
#